data_AF-G9NXI4-F1
#
_entry.id   AF-G9NXI4-F1
#
_cell.length_a   1.000
_cell.length_b   1.000
_cell.length_c   1.000
_cell.angle_alpha   90.00
_cell.angle_beta   90.00
_cell.angle_gamma   90.00
#
_symmetry.space_group_name_H-M   'P 1'
#
loop_
_entity.id
_entity.type
_entity.pdbx_description
1 polymer ?
#
loop_
_entity_poly.entity_id
_entity_poly.type
_entity_poly.pdbx_seq_one_letter_code
_entity_poly.pdbx_strand_id
1 'polypeptide(L)'
;MALERLTHPTMKAQAPDTEVSSALTLLPIHHTVNYHLSQDHLACIRRQFDSRTDTDLVESLSCNDKHISRENCHYEWLNEIYFQHGTFIQRQQMRCHLSDRTKETEYFTGCPHQSIRIYPPKFGYKNDKLEIQTRINNNPPRCPIHPMESWNSSQGPYTQIVVCTICHSDAECLLEVNGAYLKIKYTCYRDLGPGTSPTDSKWLALLTGEGSPHRQKYELKLYARVWGIGRRLRRPGIHEVTHQTPNGPFNARDEIYGRRGD
;
A
#
# COMPACT_ATOMS: atom_id res chain seq x y z
N MET A 1 -19.27 65.77 -46.03
CA MET A 1 -19.61 65.86 -44.59
C MET A 1 -19.23 64.54 -43.95
N ALA A 2 -18.57 64.65 -42.79
CA ALA A 2 -17.98 63.62 -41.91
C ALA A 2 -18.97 62.48 -41.54
N LEU A 3 -18.51 61.21 -41.48
CA LEU A 3 -18.19 60.43 -40.25
C LEU A 3 -19.28 60.54 -39.17
N GLU A 4 -19.91 59.45 -38.72
CA GLU A 4 -19.29 58.48 -37.80
C GLU A 4 -19.83 57.05 -37.96
N ARG A 5 -18.92 56.08 -37.93
CA ARG A 5 -19.19 54.66 -37.68
C ARG A 5 -19.13 54.43 -36.16
N LEU A 6 -20.20 53.90 -35.57
CA LEU A 6 -20.15 53.30 -34.23
C LEU A 6 -20.12 51.78 -34.37
N THR A 7 -18.94 51.23 -34.14
CA THR A 7 -18.66 49.81 -33.92
C THR A 7 -19.06 49.44 -32.50
N HIS A 8 -19.96 48.48 -32.32
CA HIS A 8 -20.05 47.73 -31.07
C HIS A 8 -19.38 46.35 -31.23
N PRO A 9 -18.50 45.97 -30.28
CA PRO A 9 -17.67 44.79 -30.40
C PRO A 9 -18.44 43.50 -30.11
N THR A 10 -18.22 42.52 -30.98
CA THR A 10 -18.57 41.11 -30.80
C THR A 10 -17.96 40.59 -29.50
N MET A 11 -18.79 40.20 -28.54
CA MET A 11 -18.32 39.46 -27.36
C MET A 11 -17.70 38.14 -27.83
N LYS A 12 -16.39 38.05 -27.65
CA LYS A 12 -15.63 36.80 -27.82
C LYS A 12 -16.15 35.78 -26.82
N ALA A 13 -16.34 34.56 -27.29
CA ALA A 13 -16.53 33.39 -26.46
C ALA A 13 -15.44 33.32 -25.38
N GLN A 14 -15.85 33.41 -24.11
CA GLN A 14 -15.02 32.98 -23.00
C GLN A 14 -14.90 31.46 -23.10
N ALA A 15 -13.67 30.98 -23.31
CA ALA A 15 -13.34 29.59 -23.12
C ALA A 15 -13.65 29.22 -21.66
N PRO A 16 -14.37 28.12 -21.40
CA PRO A 16 -14.59 27.69 -20.03
C PRO A 16 -13.26 27.27 -19.43
N ASP A 17 -12.97 27.92 -18.31
CA ASP A 17 -12.09 27.56 -17.20
C ASP A 17 -11.29 26.27 -17.38
N THR A 18 -9.96 26.44 -17.44
CA THR A 18 -8.99 25.42 -17.07
C THR A 18 -9.43 24.77 -15.75
N GLU A 19 -10.05 23.60 -15.83
CA GLU A 19 -10.22 22.71 -14.69
C GLU A 19 -8.82 22.52 -14.09
N VAL A 20 -8.64 22.98 -12.85
CA VAL A 20 -7.50 22.60 -12.04
C VAL A 20 -7.68 21.09 -11.79
N SER A 21 -7.19 20.29 -12.72
CA SER A 21 -7.14 18.84 -12.60
C SER A 21 -6.38 18.53 -11.31
N SER A 22 -7.10 18.14 -10.25
CA SER A 22 -6.48 17.69 -9.01
C SER A 22 -5.43 16.64 -9.36
N ALA A 23 -4.21 16.77 -8.84
CA ALA A 23 -3.16 15.80 -9.11
C ALA A 23 -3.67 14.39 -8.80
N LEU A 24 -3.60 13.49 -9.80
CA LEU A 24 -3.99 12.10 -9.64
C LEU A 24 -3.04 11.47 -8.63
N THR A 25 -3.52 11.29 -7.40
CA THR A 25 -2.72 10.85 -6.25
C THR A 25 -3.26 9.54 -5.71
N LEU A 26 -2.35 8.64 -5.35
CA LEU A 26 -2.72 7.40 -4.69
C LEU A 26 -3.23 7.68 -3.27
N LEU A 27 -4.27 6.96 -2.88
CA LEU A 27 -4.72 6.94 -1.50
C LEU A 27 -3.65 6.29 -0.62
N PRO A 28 -3.31 6.93 0.52
CA PRO A 28 -2.41 6.31 1.49
C PRO A 28 -3.04 5.05 2.07
N ILE A 29 -2.19 4.13 2.54
CA ILE A 29 -2.68 2.90 3.19
C ILE A 29 -3.43 3.15 4.51
N HIS A 30 -3.27 4.33 5.12
CA HIS A 30 -3.88 4.69 6.40
C HIS A 30 -4.06 6.21 6.49
N HIS A 31 -5.10 6.67 7.18
CA HIS A 31 -5.48 8.09 7.21
C HIS A 31 -4.46 8.99 7.93
N THR A 32 -3.61 8.44 8.80
CA THR A 32 -2.52 9.20 9.47
C THR A 32 -1.30 9.41 8.58
N VAL A 33 -1.25 8.79 7.39
CA VAL A 33 -0.17 9.00 6.43
C VAL A 33 -0.51 10.24 5.61
N ASN A 34 0.25 11.30 5.82
CA ASN A 34 0.07 12.58 5.10
C ASN A 34 0.76 12.61 3.73
N TYR A 35 1.45 11.54 3.34
CA TYR A 35 2.15 11.46 2.06
C TYR A 35 1.26 10.89 0.96
N HIS A 36 1.09 11.66 -0.10
CA HIS A 36 0.33 11.30 -1.30
C HIS A 36 1.26 11.25 -2.51
N LEU A 37 1.45 10.05 -3.08
CA LEU A 37 2.24 9.88 -4.30
C LEU A 37 1.39 10.25 -5.51
N SER A 38 1.86 11.20 -6.33
CA SER A 38 1.23 11.57 -7.60
C SER A 38 2.01 11.00 -8.80
N GLN A 39 1.36 10.97 -9.96
CA GLN A 39 2.04 10.63 -11.20
C GLN A 39 3.13 11.63 -11.56
N ASP A 40 2.92 12.91 -11.27
CA ASP A 40 3.87 13.96 -11.59
C ASP A 40 5.19 13.78 -10.83
N HIS A 41 5.13 13.30 -9.58
CA HIS A 41 6.32 12.92 -8.83
C HIS A 41 7.13 11.84 -9.57
N LEU A 42 6.46 10.79 -10.07
CA LEU A 42 7.10 9.70 -10.81
C LEU A 42 7.65 10.18 -12.15
N ALA A 43 6.89 10.98 -12.90
CA ALA A 43 7.31 11.51 -14.20
C ALA A 43 8.50 12.47 -14.08
N CYS A 44 8.52 13.29 -13.03
CA CYS A 44 9.64 14.17 -12.71
C CYS A 44 10.90 13.35 -12.42
N ILE A 45 10.80 12.36 -11.52
CA ILE A 45 11.96 11.59 -11.08
C ILE A 45 12.46 10.62 -12.14
N ARG A 46 11.58 10.14 -13.04
CA ARG A 46 11.94 9.22 -14.13
C ARG A 46 13.08 9.72 -15.01
N ARG A 47 13.19 11.04 -15.16
CA ARG A 47 14.23 11.71 -15.96
C ARG A 47 15.64 11.54 -15.39
N GLN A 48 15.76 11.17 -14.12
CA GLN A 48 17.04 10.92 -13.45
C GLN A 48 17.57 9.50 -13.71
N PHE A 49 16.72 8.60 -14.21
CA PHE A 49 17.07 7.21 -14.46
C PHE A 49 17.30 6.95 -15.95
N ASP A 50 18.47 6.45 -16.29
CA ASP A 50 18.79 6.04 -17.66
C ASP A 50 18.43 4.56 -17.92
N SER A 51 18.72 4.08 -19.14
CA SER A 51 18.51 2.67 -19.50
C SER A 51 19.51 1.71 -18.85
N ARG A 52 20.55 2.22 -18.19
CA ARG A 52 21.59 1.41 -17.51
C ARG A 52 21.29 1.22 -16.03
N THR A 53 20.36 2.00 -15.47
CA THR A 53 19.93 1.86 -14.09
C THR A 53 19.16 0.57 -13.90
N ASP A 54 19.81 -0.42 -13.30
CA ASP A 54 19.22 -1.74 -13.07
C ASP A 54 18.22 -1.74 -11.92
N THR A 55 18.64 -1.24 -10.74
CA THR A 55 17.85 -1.20 -9.52
C THR A 55 18.35 -0.07 -8.61
N ASP A 56 17.45 0.77 -8.09
CA ASP A 56 17.80 1.86 -7.18
C ASP A 56 16.66 2.22 -6.20
N LEU A 57 17.01 2.89 -5.09
CA LEU A 57 16.06 3.53 -4.19
C LEU A 57 15.86 4.98 -4.60
N VAL A 58 14.61 5.38 -4.79
CA VAL A 58 14.25 6.75 -5.10
C VAL A 58 14.12 7.54 -3.79
N GLU A 59 15.24 8.05 -3.29
CA GLU A 59 15.30 8.70 -1.98
C GLU A 59 14.36 9.90 -1.86
N SER A 60 14.26 10.72 -2.90
CA SER A 60 13.41 11.92 -2.91
C SER A 60 11.91 11.65 -2.77
N LEU A 61 11.47 10.43 -3.08
CA LEU A 61 10.09 9.98 -2.92
C LEU A 61 9.91 8.99 -1.76
N SER A 62 11.01 8.63 -1.08
CA SER A 62 11.01 7.68 0.02
C SER A 62 11.09 8.44 1.35
N CYS A 63 10.18 8.13 2.26
CA CYS A 63 10.04 8.86 3.53
C CYS A 63 9.52 7.95 4.64
N ASN A 64 9.73 8.35 5.88
CA ASN A 64 9.12 7.73 7.04
C ASN A 64 8.76 8.82 8.06
N ASP A 65 7.81 8.51 8.92
CA ASP A 65 7.44 9.41 10.01
C ASP A 65 6.77 8.63 11.14
N LYS A 66 6.62 9.28 12.30
CA LYS A 66 6.00 8.75 13.50
C LYS A 66 4.97 9.74 14.04
N HIS A 67 3.84 9.22 14.45
CA HIS A 67 2.76 9.99 15.04
C HIS A 67 2.23 9.30 16.29
N ILE A 68 1.84 10.07 17.30
CA ILE A 68 1.15 9.55 18.50
C ILE A 68 -0.22 10.21 18.54
N SER A 69 -1.28 9.40 18.52
CA SER A 69 -2.65 9.93 18.61
C SER A 69 -2.96 10.41 20.03
N ARG A 70 -4.10 11.10 20.19
CA ARG A 70 -4.59 11.54 21.50
C ARG A 70 -4.87 10.39 22.46
N GLU A 71 -5.13 9.18 21.94
CA GLU A 71 -5.35 7.97 22.74
C GLU A 71 -4.04 7.24 23.09
N ASN A 72 -2.87 7.88 22.90
CA ASN A 72 -1.54 7.30 23.05
C ASN A 72 -1.29 6.08 22.13
N CYS A 73 -1.99 6.00 21.00
CA CYS A 73 -1.67 5.01 19.99
C CYS A 73 -0.45 5.49 19.20
N HIS A 74 0.59 4.67 19.14
CA HIS A 74 1.81 4.97 18.41
C HIS A 74 1.67 4.47 16.98
N TYR A 75 1.88 5.35 16.01
CA TYR A 75 1.89 5.07 14.58
C TYR A 75 3.30 5.33 14.05
N GLU A 76 3.83 4.40 13.26
CA GLU A 76 5.06 4.56 12.48
C GLU A 76 4.75 4.16 11.04
N TRP A 77 5.00 5.06 10.09
CA TRP A 77 4.82 4.75 8.69
C TRP A 77 6.10 4.92 7.89
N LEU A 78 6.19 4.14 6.82
CA LEU A 78 7.31 4.09 5.90
C LEU A 78 6.74 4.04 4.48
N ASN A 79 7.34 4.81 3.59
CA ASN A 79 7.14 4.77 2.16
C ASN A 79 8.50 4.63 1.48
N GLU A 80 8.73 3.54 0.77
CA GLU A 80 9.92 3.34 -0.05
C GLU A 80 9.49 3.19 -1.51
N ILE A 81 10.10 3.98 -2.39
CA ILE A 81 9.92 3.88 -3.83
C ILE A 81 11.23 3.35 -4.41
N TYR A 82 11.14 2.27 -5.18
CA TYR A 82 12.27 1.70 -5.89
C TYR A 82 12.07 1.87 -7.39
N PHE A 83 13.17 2.02 -8.11
CA PHE A 83 13.21 1.90 -9.56
C PHE A 83 13.91 0.60 -9.92
N GLN A 84 13.31 -0.23 -10.77
CA GLN A 84 13.94 -1.43 -11.29
C GLN A 84 13.49 -1.72 -12.72
N HIS A 85 14.48 -1.97 -13.59
CA HIS A 85 14.27 -2.34 -15.00
C HIS A 85 13.22 -1.46 -15.72
N GLY A 86 13.30 -0.14 -15.57
CA GLY A 86 12.38 0.78 -16.25
C GLY A 86 11.04 1.03 -15.56
N THR A 87 10.79 0.45 -14.38
CA THR A 87 9.51 0.56 -13.65
C THR A 87 9.71 0.96 -12.20
N PHE A 88 8.73 1.65 -11.63
CA PHE A 88 8.67 2.01 -10.22
C PHE A 88 7.86 1.00 -9.42
N ILE A 89 8.30 0.76 -8.19
CA ILE A 89 7.64 -0.13 -7.25
C ILE A 89 7.60 0.56 -5.90
N GLN A 90 6.47 0.48 -5.21
CA GLN A 90 6.30 1.05 -3.88
C GLN A 90 6.19 -0.05 -2.83
N ARG A 91 6.79 0.21 -1.66
CA ARG A 91 6.47 -0.41 -0.39
C ARG A 91 5.97 0.67 0.56
N GLN A 92 4.69 0.62 0.92
CA GLN A 92 4.12 1.49 1.95
C GLN A 92 3.77 0.62 3.16
N GLN A 93 4.20 1.01 4.35
CA GLN A 93 4.01 0.26 5.59
C GLN A 93 3.48 1.17 6.69
N MET A 94 2.52 0.67 7.46
CA MET A 94 2.03 1.27 8.69
C MET A 94 2.20 0.27 9.83
N ARG A 95 2.75 0.74 10.94
CA ARG A 95 2.79 0.03 12.22
C ARG A 95 1.99 0.83 13.22
N CYS A 96 1.11 0.16 13.95
CA CYS A 96 0.44 0.76 15.10
C CYS A 96 0.42 -0.16 16.31
N HIS A 97 0.42 0.43 17.50
CA HIS A 97 0.31 -0.27 18.78
C HIS A 97 -0.99 0.13 19.46
N LEU A 98 -1.91 -0.83 19.59
CA LEU A 98 -3.20 -0.62 20.22
C LEU A 98 -3.14 -1.12 21.67
N SER A 99 -3.60 -0.29 22.60
CA SER A 99 -3.78 -0.60 24.02
C SER A 99 -5.23 -0.97 24.35
N ASP A 100 -5.49 -1.33 25.60
CA ASP A 100 -6.82 -1.56 26.17
C ASP A 100 -7.71 -0.30 26.18
N ARG A 101 -7.11 0.88 26.00
CA ARG A 101 -7.81 2.16 25.91
C ARG A 101 -8.23 2.54 24.50
N THR A 102 -7.72 1.84 23.49
CA THR A 102 -8.02 2.12 22.08
C THR A 102 -9.49 1.88 21.82
N LYS A 103 -10.19 2.88 21.28
CA LYS A 103 -11.63 2.76 20.94
C LYS A 103 -11.90 2.78 19.46
N GLU A 104 -10.95 3.25 18.68
CA GLU A 104 -11.10 3.41 17.24
C GLU A 104 -10.79 2.11 16.48
N THR A 105 -11.50 1.94 15.36
CA THR A 105 -11.24 0.84 14.43
C THR A 105 -10.15 1.28 13.46
N GLU A 106 -9.10 0.51 13.37
CA GLU A 106 -8.02 0.74 12.40
C GLU A 106 -8.49 0.31 11.02
N TYR A 107 -8.40 1.22 10.04
CA TYR A 107 -8.81 0.98 8.66
C TYR A 107 -7.63 1.14 7.72
N PHE A 108 -7.23 0.04 7.08
CA PHE A 108 -6.13 0.01 6.12
C PHE A 108 -6.65 -0.22 4.70
N THR A 109 -6.16 0.57 3.76
CA THR A 109 -6.51 0.48 2.33
C THR A 109 -5.31 -0.02 1.54
N GLY A 110 -5.39 -1.22 0.96
CA GLY A 110 -4.34 -1.70 0.05
C GLY A 110 -4.47 -1.05 -1.33
N CYS A 111 -5.66 -1.16 -1.91
CA CYS A 111 -6.06 -0.61 -3.21
C CYS A 111 -7.59 -0.41 -3.25
N PRO A 112 -8.16 0.14 -4.34
CA PRO A 112 -9.62 0.31 -4.47
C PRO A 112 -10.45 -0.96 -4.22
N HIS A 113 -9.89 -2.14 -4.48
CA HIS A 113 -10.57 -3.42 -4.25
C HIS A 113 -10.29 -4.08 -2.91
N GLN A 114 -9.28 -3.62 -2.16
CA GLN A 114 -8.78 -4.34 -1.00
C GLN A 114 -8.59 -3.42 0.20
N SER A 115 -9.31 -3.73 1.28
CA SER A 115 -9.14 -3.08 2.57
C SER A 115 -9.34 -4.06 3.72
N ILE A 116 -8.82 -3.70 4.88
CA ILE A 116 -8.96 -4.48 6.12
C ILE A 116 -9.29 -3.53 7.27
N ARG A 117 -10.22 -3.97 8.12
CA ARG A 117 -10.56 -3.32 9.39
C ARG A 117 -10.13 -4.20 10.54
N ILE A 118 -9.41 -3.61 11.49
CA ILE A 118 -9.07 -4.26 12.76
C ILE A 118 -9.78 -3.50 13.85
N TYR A 119 -10.70 -4.19 14.52
CA TYR A 119 -11.53 -3.59 15.55
C TYR A 119 -10.73 -3.39 16.85
N PRO A 120 -11.22 -2.52 17.76
CA PRO A 120 -10.62 -2.34 19.07
C PRO A 120 -10.37 -3.68 19.78
N PRO A 121 -9.13 -3.94 20.24
CA PRO A 121 -8.81 -5.16 20.96
C PRO A 121 -9.49 -5.23 22.32
N LYS A 122 -9.84 -6.44 22.74
CA LYS A 122 -10.23 -6.78 24.11
C LYS A 122 -9.06 -7.45 24.81
N PHE A 123 -8.73 -6.96 25.99
CA PHE A 123 -7.68 -7.51 26.85
C PHE A 123 -8.33 -8.27 27.98
N GLY A 124 -7.79 -9.45 28.28
CA GLY A 124 -8.21 -10.29 29.38
C GLY A 124 -7.05 -11.16 29.87
N TYR A 125 -7.31 -11.96 30.90
CA TYR A 125 -6.36 -12.94 31.39
C TYR A 125 -6.98 -14.33 31.31
N LYS A 126 -6.18 -15.30 30.87
CA LYS A 126 -6.54 -16.72 30.84
C LYS A 126 -5.35 -17.53 31.33
N ASN A 127 -5.54 -18.27 32.42
CA ASN A 127 -4.46 -19.03 33.09
C ASN A 127 -3.24 -18.13 33.38
N ASP A 128 -3.49 -16.96 33.98
CA ASP A 128 -2.49 -15.93 34.32
C ASP A 128 -1.67 -15.37 33.15
N LYS A 129 -2.05 -15.69 31.92
CA LYS A 129 -1.46 -15.13 30.70
C LYS A 129 -2.37 -14.07 30.12
N LEU A 130 -1.79 -12.95 29.71
CA LEU A 130 -2.50 -11.92 28.97
C LEU A 130 -3.02 -12.50 27.66
N GLU A 131 -4.31 -12.36 27.43
CA GLU A 131 -5.01 -12.77 26.23
C GLU A 131 -5.57 -11.52 25.55
N ILE A 132 -5.22 -11.34 24.28
CA ILE A 132 -5.71 -10.25 23.46
C ILE A 132 -6.57 -10.85 22.36
N GLN A 133 -7.79 -10.34 22.23
CA GLN A 133 -8.71 -10.73 21.18
C GLN A 133 -9.08 -9.51 20.33
N THR A 134 -9.10 -9.66 19.01
CA THR A 134 -9.69 -8.66 18.12
C THR A 134 -10.50 -9.32 17.02
N ARG A 135 -11.34 -8.51 16.37
CA ARG A 135 -12.08 -8.89 15.16
C ARG A 135 -11.42 -8.26 13.96
N ILE A 136 -11.42 -8.99 12.85
CA ILE A 136 -10.81 -8.61 11.59
C ILE A 136 -11.91 -8.70 10.52
N ASN A 137 -12.08 -7.64 9.73
CA ASN A 137 -13.03 -7.64 8.62
C ASN A 137 -12.30 -7.26 7.32
N ASN A 138 -12.30 -8.19 6.37
CA ASN A 138 -11.64 -8.03 5.09
C ASN A 138 -12.66 -7.62 4.03
N ASN A 139 -12.26 -6.73 3.13
CA ASN A 139 -13.00 -6.41 1.92
C ASN A 139 -12.10 -6.68 0.70
N PRO A 140 -12.45 -7.63 -0.19
CA PRO A 140 -13.57 -8.57 -0.08
C PRO A 140 -13.37 -9.54 1.10
N PRO A 141 -14.46 -10.15 1.62
CA PRO A 141 -14.36 -11.10 2.71
C PRO A 141 -13.64 -12.38 2.24
N ARG A 142 -12.79 -12.94 3.11
CA ARG A 142 -12.08 -14.21 2.84
C ARG A 142 -13.03 -15.40 2.75
N CYS A 143 -14.12 -15.35 3.51
CA CYS A 143 -15.20 -16.32 3.48
C CYS A 143 -16.52 -15.56 3.29
N PRO A 144 -17.29 -15.83 2.22
CA PRO A 144 -18.58 -15.15 2.00
C PRO A 144 -19.58 -15.34 3.15
N ILE A 145 -19.50 -16.47 3.85
CA ILE A 145 -20.39 -16.83 4.97
C ILE A 145 -19.91 -16.16 6.28
N HIS A 146 -18.59 -16.02 6.45
CA HIS A 146 -17.96 -15.44 7.63
C HIS A 146 -17.17 -14.20 7.23
N PRO A 147 -17.84 -13.05 7.01
CA PRO A 147 -17.17 -11.83 6.55
C PRO A 147 -16.22 -11.25 7.61
N MET A 148 -16.39 -11.66 8.88
CA MET A 148 -15.57 -11.25 10.00
C MET A 148 -14.90 -12.45 10.66
N GLU A 149 -13.61 -12.32 10.92
CA GLU A 149 -12.77 -13.29 11.60
C GLU A 149 -12.49 -12.80 13.03
N SER A 150 -12.37 -13.71 13.99
CA SER A 150 -11.86 -13.39 15.33
C SER A 150 -10.48 -14.00 15.49
N TRP A 151 -9.52 -13.15 15.85
CA TRP A 151 -8.17 -13.58 16.20
C TRP A 151 -7.96 -13.44 17.71
N ASN A 152 -7.20 -14.38 18.26
CA ASN A 152 -6.81 -14.41 19.65
C ASN A 152 -5.31 -14.68 19.76
N SER A 153 -4.61 -13.96 20.65
CA SER A 153 -3.18 -14.12 20.88
C SER A 153 -2.74 -15.54 21.25
N SER A 154 -3.62 -16.35 21.87
CA SER A 154 -3.34 -17.76 22.18
C SER A 154 -3.15 -18.62 20.92
N GLN A 155 -3.62 -18.16 19.77
CA GLN A 155 -3.44 -18.81 18.47
C GLN A 155 -2.05 -18.53 17.87
N GLY A 156 -1.27 -17.64 18.51
CA GLY A 156 0.00 -17.13 17.98
C GLY A 156 -0.18 -15.93 17.06
N PRO A 157 0.91 -15.45 16.42
CA PRO A 157 0.85 -14.33 15.49
C PRO A 157 -0.11 -14.57 14.33
N TYR A 158 -0.89 -13.56 13.98
CA TYR A 158 -1.68 -13.56 12.75
C TYR A 158 -0.80 -13.07 11.60
N THR A 159 -0.87 -13.77 10.46
CA THR A 159 -0.30 -13.28 9.21
C THR A 159 -1.28 -13.53 8.08
N GLN A 160 -1.60 -12.49 7.33
CA GLN A 160 -2.42 -12.55 6.13
C GLN A 160 -1.69 -11.86 4.97
N ILE A 161 -1.74 -12.49 3.79
CA ILE A 161 -1.31 -11.86 2.54
C ILE A 161 -2.45 -11.91 1.52
N VAL A 162 -2.66 -10.82 0.81
CA VAL A 162 -3.67 -10.70 -0.26
C VAL A 162 -3.03 -10.14 -1.52
N VAL A 163 -3.51 -10.60 -2.66
CA VAL A 163 -3.06 -10.17 -3.99
C VAL A 163 -4.26 -9.59 -4.72
N CYS A 164 -4.16 -8.36 -5.20
CA CYS A 164 -5.13 -7.80 -6.13
C CYS A 164 -4.66 -8.09 -7.56
N THR A 165 -5.48 -8.81 -8.30
CA THR A 165 -5.18 -9.15 -9.70
C THR A 165 -5.35 -7.97 -10.64
N ILE A 166 -6.08 -6.92 -10.24
CA ILE A 166 -6.41 -5.77 -11.08
C ILE A 166 -5.47 -4.61 -10.79
N CYS A 167 -5.36 -4.20 -9.52
CA CYS A 167 -4.58 -3.03 -9.12
C CYS A 167 -3.07 -3.26 -9.07
N HIS A 168 -2.58 -4.44 -9.46
CA HIS A 168 -1.17 -4.82 -9.36
C HIS A 168 -0.57 -4.52 -7.96
N SER A 169 -1.34 -4.80 -6.92
CA SER A 169 -0.97 -4.55 -5.53
C SER A 169 -1.03 -5.83 -4.71
N ASP A 170 -0.06 -6.02 -3.83
CA ASP A 170 -0.06 -7.08 -2.82
C ASP A 170 -0.14 -6.39 -1.44
N ALA A 171 -0.79 -7.00 -0.45
CA ALA A 171 -0.80 -6.47 0.91
C ALA A 171 -0.61 -7.58 1.95
N GLU A 172 0.19 -7.27 2.97
CA GLU A 172 0.48 -8.12 4.12
C GLU A 172 -0.05 -7.45 5.39
N CYS A 173 -0.75 -8.21 6.22
CA CYS A 173 -1.16 -7.80 7.56
C CYS A 173 -0.61 -8.79 8.58
N LEU A 174 0.05 -8.27 9.62
CA LEU A 174 0.56 -9.04 10.75
C LEU A 174 0.01 -8.48 12.06
N LEU A 175 -0.50 -9.36 12.92
CA LEU A 175 -0.89 -9.03 14.29
C LEU A 175 -0.06 -9.87 15.26
N GLU A 176 0.53 -9.23 16.24
CA GLU A 176 1.28 -9.91 17.30
C GLU A 176 1.12 -9.19 18.64
N VAL A 177 1.29 -9.93 19.73
CA VAL A 177 1.33 -9.33 21.07
C VAL A 177 2.72 -8.81 21.34
N ASN A 178 2.82 -7.56 21.80
CA ASN A 178 4.05 -6.96 22.25
C ASN A 178 3.85 -6.33 23.64
N GLY A 179 4.18 -7.08 24.69
CA GLY A 179 3.89 -6.68 26.07
C GLY A 179 2.39 -6.53 26.29
N ALA A 180 1.97 -5.34 26.72
CA ALA A 180 0.56 -4.99 26.95
C ALA A 180 -0.13 -4.35 25.74
N TYR A 181 0.40 -4.55 24.53
CA TYR A 181 -0.14 -3.96 23.30
C TYR A 181 -0.41 -5.03 22.24
N LEU A 182 -1.44 -4.78 21.43
CA LEU A 182 -1.59 -5.41 20.13
C LEU A 182 -0.77 -4.61 19.11
N LYS A 183 0.26 -5.22 18.54
CA LYS A 183 1.01 -4.64 17.44
C LYS A 183 0.42 -5.08 16.11
N ILE A 184 0.11 -4.11 15.27
CA ILE A 184 -0.36 -4.31 13.90
C ILE A 184 0.72 -3.79 12.97
N LYS A 185 1.07 -4.58 11.96
CA LYS A 185 1.91 -4.16 10.84
C LYS A 185 1.15 -4.44 9.54
N TYR A 186 0.77 -3.39 8.83
CA TYR A 186 0.16 -3.48 7.51
C TYR A 186 1.14 -2.96 6.45
N THR A 187 1.44 -3.77 5.44
CA THR A 187 2.34 -3.41 4.34
C THR A 187 1.61 -3.58 3.03
N CYS A 188 1.63 -2.56 2.17
CA CYS A 188 1.17 -2.65 0.79
C CYS A 188 2.35 -2.49 -0.17
N TYR A 189 2.39 -3.35 -1.18
CA TYR A 189 3.33 -3.32 -2.28
C TYR A 189 2.57 -3.00 -3.54
N ARG A 190 3.07 -2.06 -4.35
CA ARG A 190 2.40 -1.64 -5.59
C ARG A 190 3.39 -1.58 -6.74
N ASP A 191 3.03 -2.14 -7.88
CA ASP A 191 3.73 -1.91 -9.13
C ASP A 191 3.17 -0.63 -9.76
N LEU A 192 3.95 0.44 -9.74
CA LEU A 192 3.53 1.77 -10.17
C LEU A 192 3.71 1.98 -11.68
N GLY A 193 4.21 0.98 -12.41
CA GLY A 193 4.50 1.09 -13.83
C GLY A 193 5.73 1.97 -14.13
N PRO A 194 5.90 2.44 -15.37
CA PRO A 194 7.08 3.16 -15.82
C PRO A 194 7.17 4.61 -15.31
N GLY A 195 6.09 5.14 -14.73
CA GLY A 195 6.03 6.53 -14.26
C GLY A 195 6.10 7.57 -15.38
N THR A 196 5.81 7.19 -16.64
CA THR A 196 5.94 8.08 -17.81
C THR A 196 4.62 8.67 -18.28
N SER A 197 3.49 8.00 -18.05
CA SER A 197 2.17 8.43 -18.50
C SER A 197 1.10 8.22 -17.41
N PRO A 198 0.20 9.19 -17.17
CA PRO A 198 -0.95 9.01 -16.29
C PRO A 198 -1.96 7.99 -16.85
N THR A 199 -1.87 7.65 -18.13
CA THR A 199 -2.70 6.62 -18.78
C THR A 199 -2.09 5.23 -18.71
N ASP A 200 -0.95 5.06 -18.02
CA ASP A 200 -0.38 3.74 -17.81
C ASP A 200 -1.39 2.86 -17.08
N SER A 201 -1.57 1.63 -17.56
CA SER A 201 -2.66 0.79 -17.07
C SER A 201 -2.50 0.37 -15.62
N LYS A 202 -1.27 0.22 -15.11
CA LYS A 202 -1.03 -0.10 -13.70
C LYS A 202 -1.33 1.10 -12.81
N TRP A 203 -0.90 2.28 -13.25
CA TRP A 203 -1.19 3.53 -12.54
C TRP A 203 -2.70 3.79 -12.46
N LEU A 204 -3.42 3.67 -13.57
CA LEU A 204 -4.88 3.80 -13.60
C LEU A 204 -5.55 2.76 -12.71
N ALA A 205 -5.14 1.50 -12.77
CA ALA A 205 -5.70 0.44 -11.94
C ALA A 205 -5.59 0.71 -10.44
N LEU A 206 -4.49 1.34 -10.00
CA LEU A 206 -4.28 1.74 -8.62
C LEU A 206 -5.18 2.91 -8.18
N LEU A 207 -5.55 3.79 -9.10
CA LEU A 207 -6.43 4.94 -8.84
C LEU A 207 -7.91 4.56 -8.87
N THR A 208 -8.33 3.84 -9.90
CA THR A 208 -9.75 3.63 -10.21
C THR A 208 -10.25 2.25 -9.83
N GLY A 209 -9.36 1.26 -9.69
CA GLY A 209 -9.75 -0.14 -9.64
C GLY A 209 -10.09 -0.71 -11.02
N GLU A 210 -9.88 0.02 -12.10
CA GLU A 210 -10.14 -0.48 -13.46
C GLU A 210 -8.80 -0.60 -14.19
N GLY A 211 -8.43 -1.81 -14.61
CA GLY A 211 -7.10 -2.03 -15.18
C GLY A 211 -6.97 -3.35 -15.92
N SER A 212 -6.08 -3.35 -16.92
CA SER A 212 -5.70 -4.51 -17.72
C SER A 212 -4.21 -4.42 -18.06
N PRO A 213 -3.46 -5.54 -18.13
CA PRO A 213 -3.90 -6.92 -17.97
C PRO A 213 -4.06 -7.35 -16.51
N HIS A 214 -4.99 -8.27 -16.24
CA HIS A 214 -5.11 -8.89 -14.92
C HIS A 214 -3.93 -9.83 -14.63
N ARG A 215 -3.38 -9.77 -13.41
CA ARG A 215 -2.41 -10.75 -12.88
C ARG A 215 -3.11 -12.06 -12.53
N GLN A 216 -2.33 -13.13 -12.41
CA GLN A 216 -2.86 -14.40 -11.90
C GLN A 216 -3.15 -14.32 -10.41
N LYS A 217 -4.20 -15.02 -9.95
CA LYS A 217 -4.52 -15.10 -8.52
C LYS A 217 -3.41 -15.82 -7.77
N TYR A 218 -3.11 -15.36 -6.56
CA TYR A 218 -2.10 -15.96 -5.65
C TYR A 218 -0.66 -15.93 -6.16
N GLU A 219 -0.36 -15.07 -7.15
CA GLU A 219 0.98 -14.86 -7.67
C GLU A 219 1.69 -13.76 -6.87
N LEU A 220 2.55 -14.15 -5.93
CA LEU A 220 3.28 -13.24 -5.02
C LEU A 220 4.60 -12.68 -5.61
N LYS A 221 4.66 -12.56 -6.95
CA LYS A 221 5.87 -12.06 -7.63
C LYS A 221 6.22 -10.63 -7.26
N LEU A 222 5.22 -9.76 -7.04
CA LEU A 222 5.48 -8.38 -6.64
C LEU A 222 6.10 -8.33 -5.24
N TYR A 223 5.56 -9.11 -4.29
CA TYR A 223 6.18 -9.31 -2.98
C TYR A 223 7.64 -9.78 -3.09
N ALA A 224 7.90 -10.86 -3.85
CA ALA A 224 9.25 -11.39 -4.06
C ALA A 224 10.17 -10.33 -4.65
N ARG A 225 9.69 -9.59 -5.66
CA ARG A 225 10.44 -8.53 -6.33
C ARG A 225 10.85 -7.42 -5.36
N VAL A 226 9.93 -6.93 -4.53
CA VAL A 226 10.24 -5.92 -3.50
C VAL A 226 11.25 -6.46 -2.48
N TRP A 227 11.06 -7.70 -2.01
CA TRP A 227 12.00 -8.33 -1.09
C TRP A 227 13.40 -8.45 -1.71
N GLY A 228 13.50 -8.86 -2.98
CA GLY A 228 14.76 -8.98 -3.71
C GLY A 228 15.47 -7.64 -3.90
N ILE A 229 14.72 -6.61 -4.32
CA ILE A 229 15.25 -5.24 -4.46
C ILE A 229 15.78 -4.76 -3.12
N GLY A 230 14.96 -4.81 -2.09
CA GLY A 230 15.36 -4.24 -0.82
C GLY A 230 16.46 -5.05 -0.12
N ARG A 231 16.55 -6.37 -0.33
CA ARG A 231 17.72 -7.17 0.06
C ARG A 231 18.99 -6.72 -0.67
N ARG A 232 18.93 -6.55 -2.00
CA ARG A 232 20.05 -6.07 -2.82
C ARG A 232 20.53 -4.70 -2.36
N LEU A 233 19.60 -3.81 -2.02
CA LEU A 233 19.86 -2.46 -1.51
C LEU A 233 20.08 -2.40 0.01
N ARG A 234 20.16 -3.55 0.70
CA ARG A 234 20.38 -3.67 2.15
C ARG A 234 19.41 -2.84 3.01
N ARG A 235 18.15 -2.76 2.60
CA ARG A 235 17.12 -1.99 3.30
C ARG A 235 16.73 -2.66 4.61
N PRO A 236 16.58 -1.89 5.71
CA PRO A 236 16.19 -2.44 7.00
C PRO A 236 14.74 -2.92 7.00
N GLY A 237 14.42 -3.85 7.90
CA GLY A 237 13.05 -4.33 8.10
C GLY A 237 12.47 -5.12 6.92
N ILE A 238 13.31 -5.63 6.03
CA ILE A 238 12.96 -6.61 5.00
C ILE A 238 13.33 -7.98 5.53
N HIS A 239 12.32 -8.65 6.07
CA HIS A 239 12.47 -10.00 6.58
C HIS A 239 12.02 -10.98 5.50
N GLU A 240 12.73 -12.10 5.37
CA GLU A 240 12.24 -13.23 4.60
C GLU A 240 11.03 -13.82 5.35
N VAL A 241 9.90 -13.93 4.66
CA VAL A 241 8.68 -14.52 5.22
C VAL A 241 8.26 -15.65 4.32
N THR A 242 7.91 -16.78 4.94
CA THR A 242 7.23 -17.89 4.27
C THR A 242 5.74 -17.74 4.52
N HIS A 243 4.95 -17.72 3.45
CA HIS A 243 3.50 -17.63 3.52
C HIS A 243 2.86 -18.93 3.06
N GLN A 244 1.84 -19.41 3.78
CA GLN A 244 1.00 -20.47 3.26
C GLN A 244 -0.01 -19.88 2.26
N THR A 245 0.03 -20.36 1.02
CA THR A 245 -0.93 -19.98 -0.02
C THR A 245 -1.80 -21.19 -0.40
N PRO A 246 -2.92 -21.02 -1.12
CA PRO A 246 -3.67 -22.14 -1.69
C PRO A 246 -2.82 -23.04 -2.61
N ASN A 247 -1.75 -22.51 -3.19
CA ASN A 247 -0.82 -23.24 -4.06
C ASN A 247 0.35 -23.88 -3.29
N GLY A 248 0.31 -23.87 -1.95
CA GLY A 248 1.36 -24.37 -1.07
C GLY A 248 2.18 -23.26 -0.40
N PRO A 249 3.27 -23.61 0.29
CA PRO A 249 4.15 -22.63 0.92
C PRO A 249 4.86 -21.80 -0.16
N PHE A 250 4.79 -20.49 0.00
CA PHE A 250 5.53 -19.50 -0.78
C PHE A 250 6.70 -18.99 0.04
N ASN A 251 7.89 -19.00 -0.54
CA ASN A 251 9.08 -18.37 0.00
C ASN A 251 9.64 -17.38 -1.03
N ALA A 252 9.82 -16.12 -0.63
CA ALA A 252 10.29 -15.06 -1.53
C ALA A 252 11.71 -15.28 -2.06
N ARG A 253 12.56 -15.97 -1.31
CA ARG A 253 13.92 -16.33 -1.73
C ARG A 253 13.88 -17.42 -2.79
N ASP A 254 13.10 -18.47 -2.60
CA ASP A 254 12.98 -19.57 -3.55
C ASP A 254 12.39 -19.10 -4.89
N GLU A 255 11.47 -18.13 -4.85
CA GLU A 255 10.91 -17.51 -6.06
C GLU A 255 11.98 -16.79 -6.90
N ILE A 256 12.98 -16.18 -6.24
CA ILE A 256 14.02 -15.38 -6.93
C ILE A 256 15.19 -16.23 -7.37
N TYR A 257 15.61 -17.19 -6.54
CA TYR A 257 16.83 -17.97 -6.76
C TYR A 257 16.58 -19.40 -7.24
N GLY A 258 15.32 -19.78 -7.42
CA GLY A 258 14.89 -21.15 -7.67
C GLY A 258 14.91 -21.97 -6.38
N ARG A 259 14.06 -23.02 -6.31
CA ARG A 259 14.16 -24.02 -5.23
C ARG A 259 15.53 -24.69 -5.34
N ARG A 260 16.39 -24.51 -4.35
CA ARG A 260 17.53 -25.42 -4.19
C ARG A 260 16.92 -26.76 -3.79
N GLY A 261 16.94 -27.73 -4.71
CA GLY A 261 16.55 -29.09 -4.39
C GLY A 261 17.43 -29.62 -3.26
N ASP A 262 16.79 -30.20 -2.26
CA ASP A 262 17.44 -31.09 -1.29
C ASP A 262 17.96 -32.35 -1.99
#